data_AF-M1C3H3-F1
#
_entry.id   AF-M1C3H3-F1
#
_cell.length_a   1.000
_cell.length_b   1.000
_cell.length_c   1.000
_cell.angle_alpha   90.00
_cell.angle_beta   90.00
_cell.angle_gamma   90.00
#
_symmetry.space_group_name_H-M   'P 1'
#
loop_
_entity.id
_entity.type
_entity.pdbx_description
1 polymer ?
#
loop_
_entity_poly.entity_id
_entity_poly.type
_entity_poly.pdbx_seq_one_letter_code
_entity_poly.pdbx_strand_id
1 'polypeptide(L)'
;MADEFATSVDMGLQLTKRIYYGKNPPKPLVMEKKSSEINNLPTAPMVYAVVKDPSMVDNPDIPSYQPYVYGRSDPPALIPLDMQGIAMEVDCYMDTAFVTVNGTWRMHCIASSRYCDCRIAVPMGEQGSVLGVEIETPSRSYSTLLIESNDTKDAGLVANAKDGFLLNRRIYTLKVPQVAGGSILSVKVSWSQKLLYQDGQFSLNIPFSFPWHVNPIAKLLCKKERIRLNVNSGMGKEILCGSCSHPLKETRRLVGSLGFLYESEVRAWSMDDFSFSYKVHSSEILGSVLLNRVSMLDVDQREMFCFNLYPPTVNAMKVFRKEVVYVVDISASMQGRPLENVKSALLAALSKLSPADTFNVIAFNGKSLLFSSSMEPSGKESIGKATQWIDQNFVAEGGTDISLPLNQAIEMLSKNGDSIPLVFLITDGSVGDEREICEALRGRLMKRGLNAPRISTFGIGLYCNHYFLQMLAQIGRGYYDAAYDLGALNLTIMHLSISVYYDAIKCM
;
A
#
# COMPACT_ATOMS: atom_id res chain seq x y z
N MET A 1 1.70 -1.63 -17.31
CA MET A 1 0.38 -1.11 -16.87
C MET A 1 0.50 0.23 -16.17
N ALA A 2 1.22 0.36 -15.04
CA ALA A 2 1.37 1.64 -14.35
C ALA A 2 2.08 2.73 -15.20
N ASP A 3 3.21 2.41 -15.83
CA ASP A 3 3.94 3.37 -16.68
C ASP A 3 3.14 3.79 -17.92
N GLU A 4 2.42 2.84 -18.52
CA GLU A 4 1.53 3.07 -19.65
C GLU A 4 0.35 3.97 -19.26
N PHE A 5 -0.22 3.76 -18.06
CA PHE A 5 -1.25 4.64 -17.50
C PHE A 5 -0.70 6.06 -17.30
N ALA A 6 0.46 6.20 -16.67
CA ALA A 6 1.10 7.50 -16.44
C ALA A 6 1.41 8.24 -17.75
N THR A 7 1.87 7.50 -18.77
CA THR A 7 2.10 8.01 -20.13
C THR A 7 0.80 8.46 -20.78
N SER A 8 -0.28 7.67 -20.62
CA SER A 8 -1.59 8.00 -21.15
C SER A 8 -2.17 9.27 -20.51
N VAL A 9 -1.95 9.47 -19.21
CA VAL A 9 -2.32 10.70 -18.50
C VAL A 9 -1.52 11.89 -19.03
N ASP A 10 -0.21 11.75 -19.24
CA ASP A 10 0.61 12.82 -19.82
C ASP A 10 0.08 13.25 -21.20
N MET A 11 -0.20 12.28 -22.08
CA MET A 11 -0.81 12.54 -23.38
C MET A 11 -2.16 13.27 -23.25
N GLY A 12 -3.00 12.86 -22.30
CA GLY A 12 -4.27 13.53 -22.02
C GLY A 12 -4.09 14.98 -21.57
N LEU A 13 -3.14 15.26 -20.69
CA LEU A 13 -2.78 16.62 -20.26
C LEU A 13 -2.25 17.49 -21.40
N GLN A 14 -1.60 16.91 -22.42
CA GLN A 14 -1.26 17.67 -23.63
C GLN A 14 -2.52 18.01 -24.47
N LEU A 15 -3.49 17.10 -24.52
CA LEU A 15 -4.74 17.32 -25.26
C LEU A 15 -5.63 18.39 -24.62
N THR A 16 -5.63 18.55 -23.30
CA THR A 16 -6.43 19.59 -22.62
C THR A 16 -6.05 21.01 -23.04
N LYS A 17 -4.80 21.24 -23.48
CA LYS A 17 -4.34 22.54 -23.99
C LYS A 17 -5.10 23.02 -25.23
N ARG A 18 -5.83 22.12 -25.91
CA ARG A 18 -6.67 22.42 -27.07
C ARG A 18 -8.05 22.93 -26.70
N ILE A 19 -8.51 22.63 -25.48
CA ILE A 19 -9.87 22.97 -25.04
C ILE A 19 -9.96 24.50 -24.88
N TYR A 20 -10.88 25.11 -25.63
CA TYR A 20 -11.08 26.55 -25.59
C TYR A 20 -12.10 26.93 -24.51
N TYR A 21 -11.72 27.87 -23.64
CA TYR A 21 -12.56 28.34 -22.52
C TYR A 21 -12.97 29.81 -22.67
N GLY A 22 -12.92 30.38 -23.88
CA GLY A 22 -13.37 31.76 -24.12
C GLY A 22 -12.34 32.86 -23.86
N LYS A 23 -11.10 32.55 -23.45
CA LYS A 23 -10.01 33.54 -23.26
C LYS A 23 -8.74 33.10 -24.01
N ASN A 24 -8.34 33.90 -25.00
CA ASN A 24 -7.25 33.69 -25.97
C ASN A 24 -7.40 32.45 -26.86
N PRO A 25 -7.04 32.52 -28.17
CA PRO A 25 -7.13 31.37 -29.06
C PRO A 25 -6.24 30.22 -28.57
N PRO A 26 -6.64 28.95 -28.80
CA PRO A 26 -5.84 27.79 -28.41
C PRO A 26 -4.46 27.89 -29.04
N LYS A 27 -3.39 27.76 -28.23
CA LYS A 27 -2.02 27.81 -28.74
C LYS A 27 -1.74 26.54 -29.56
N PRO A 28 -1.09 26.64 -30.73
CA PRO A 28 -0.68 25.46 -31.50
C PRO A 28 0.29 24.59 -30.69
N LEU A 29 0.11 23.28 -30.77
CA LEU A 29 0.95 22.28 -30.09
C LEU A 29 2.38 22.34 -30.63
N VAL A 30 3.34 22.62 -29.75
CA VAL A 30 4.74 22.20 -29.93
C VAL A 30 4.94 21.08 -28.91
N MET A 31 5.12 19.85 -29.37
CA MET A 31 5.46 18.71 -28.51
C MET A 31 6.89 18.91 -27.98
N GLU A 32 7.04 19.61 -26.87
CA GLU A 32 8.29 19.60 -26.11
C GLU A 32 8.37 18.30 -25.31
N LYS A 33 9.35 17.45 -25.63
CA LYS A 33 9.80 16.37 -24.75
C LYS A 33 10.45 16.98 -23.52
N LYS A 34 9.67 17.32 -22.49
CA LYS A 34 10.23 17.50 -21.14
C LYS A 34 10.26 16.14 -20.45
N SER A 35 11.44 15.54 -20.49
CA SER A 35 11.88 14.45 -19.64
C SER A 35 12.07 14.98 -18.21
N SER A 36 11.05 14.89 -17.39
CA SER A 36 11.18 14.86 -15.94
C SER A 36 10.23 13.80 -15.44
N GLU A 37 10.72 12.86 -14.64
CA GLU A 37 9.97 11.75 -14.03
C GLU A 37 8.84 12.29 -13.13
N ILE A 38 7.74 12.75 -13.74
CA ILE A 38 6.51 13.05 -13.02
C ILE A 38 5.72 11.75 -12.99
N ASN A 39 5.64 11.15 -11.80
CA ASN A 39 4.82 9.99 -11.56
C ASN A 39 3.33 10.40 -11.66
N ASN A 40 2.74 10.29 -12.85
CA ASN A 40 1.35 10.66 -13.13
C ASN A 40 0.33 9.60 -12.65
N LEU A 41 0.70 8.76 -11.69
CA LEU A 41 -0.25 7.87 -11.05
C LEU A 41 -1.17 8.65 -10.09
N PRO A 42 -2.45 8.24 -9.97
CA PRO A 42 -3.39 8.92 -9.09
C PRO A 42 -3.01 8.75 -7.61
N THR A 43 -3.02 9.86 -6.89
CA THR A 43 -2.78 9.96 -5.43
C THR A 43 -4.06 10.20 -4.63
N ALA A 44 -5.22 10.23 -5.31
CA ALA A 44 -6.55 10.22 -4.72
C ALA A 44 -7.55 9.59 -5.71
N PRO A 45 -8.80 9.28 -5.30
CA PRO A 45 -9.83 8.86 -6.24
C PRO A 45 -10.03 9.87 -7.37
N MET A 46 -9.82 9.43 -8.60
CA MET A 46 -9.84 10.28 -9.80
C MET A 46 -10.64 9.63 -10.93
N VAL A 47 -11.22 10.47 -11.80
CA VAL A 47 -11.95 10.04 -13.00
C VAL A 47 -11.28 10.63 -14.23
N TYR A 48 -11.11 9.81 -15.26
CA TYR A 48 -10.44 10.15 -16.51
C TYR A 48 -11.34 9.86 -17.71
N ALA A 49 -11.41 10.76 -18.69
CA ALA A 49 -11.96 10.44 -20.01
C ALA A 49 -10.93 9.62 -20.82
N VAL A 50 -11.37 8.53 -21.44
CA VAL A 50 -10.54 7.61 -22.24
C VAL A 50 -10.64 7.97 -23.72
N VAL A 51 -9.70 8.80 -24.19
CA VAL A 51 -9.72 9.39 -25.53
C VAL A 51 -8.87 8.56 -26.51
N LYS A 52 -9.54 7.85 -27.41
CA LYS A 52 -8.91 7.15 -28.55
C LYS A 52 -8.77 8.02 -29.79
N ASP A 53 -9.74 8.90 -29.99
CA ASP A 53 -9.81 9.80 -31.14
C ASP A 53 -9.69 11.26 -30.66
N PRO A 54 -8.53 11.90 -30.84
CA PRO A 54 -8.31 13.28 -30.42
C PRO A 54 -9.26 14.31 -31.04
N SER A 55 -10.04 13.97 -32.08
CA SER A 55 -11.02 14.89 -32.65
C SER A 55 -12.26 15.06 -31.78
N MET A 56 -12.51 14.17 -30.80
CA MET A 56 -13.66 14.29 -29.90
C MET A 56 -13.44 15.28 -28.75
N VAL A 57 -12.19 15.70 -28.55
CA VAL A 57 -11.79 16.58 -27.44
C VAL A 57 -12.18 18.02 -27.77
N ASP A 58 -13.24 18.52 -27.15
CA ASP A 58 -13.67 19.91 -27.26
C ASP A 58 -14.40 20.33 -25.99
N ASN A 59 -14.59 21.64 -25.81
CA ASN A 59 -15.40 22.14 -24.72
C ASN A 59 -16.90 21.88 -25.03
N PRO A 60 -17.63 21.13 -24.19
CA PRO A 60 -19.05 20.85 -24.43
C PRO A 60 -19.94 22.10 -24.36
N ASP A 61 -19.49 23.13 -23.64
CA ASP A 61 -20.25 24.35 -23.38
C ASP A 61 -19.95 25.47 -24.40
N ILE A 62 -18.75 25.46 -24.99
CA ILE A 62 -18.29 26.46 -25.97
C ILE A 62 -17.67 25.73 -27.17
N PRO A 63 -18.46 25.40 -28.20
CA PRO A 63 -17.95 24.75 -29.39
C PRO A 63 -16.85 25.60 -30.02
N SER A 64 -15.70 25.00 -30.29
CA SER A 64 -14.58 25.70 -30.92
C SER A 64 -14.19 25.01 -32.22
N TYR A 65 -13.83 25.78 -33.25
CA TYR A 65 -13.24 25.20 -34.45
C TYR A 65 -11.85 24.69 -34.09
N GLN A 66 -11.67 23.37 -34.09
CA GLN A 66 -10.37 22.76 -33.85
C GLN A 66 -9.71 22.34 -35.17
N PRO A 67 -8.41 22.63 -35.36
CA PRO A 67 -7.68 22.16 -36.52
C PRO A 67 -7.67 20.62 -36.56
N TYR A 68 -7.73 20.05 -37.76
CA TYR A 68 -7.81 18.61 -37.97
C TYR A 68 -6.60 17.90 -37.36
N VAL A 69 -6.83 16.92 -36.49
CA VAL A 69 -5.77 16.11 -35.87
C VAL A 69 -5.79 14.73 -36.49
N TYR A 70 -4.68 14.37 -37.13
CA TYR A 70 -4.47 13.02 -37.66
C TYR A 70 -3.95 12.09 -36.56
N GLY A 71 -4.45 10.86 -36.55
CA GLY A 71 -3.93 9.77 -35.72
C GLY A 71 -4.87 9.37 -34.58
N ARG A 72 -5.02 8.06 -34.39
CA ARG A 72 -5.62 7.49 -33.17
C ARG A 72 -4.56 7.45 -32.08
N SER A 73 -4.95 7.76 -30.84
CA SER A 73 -4.09 7.56 -29.68
C SER A 73 -4.05 6.07 -29.33
N ASP A 74 -2.85 5.48 -29.39
CA ASP A 74 -2.58 4.12 -28.93
C ASP A 74 -1.27 4.11 -28.12
N PRO A 75 -1.31 3.92 -26.79
CA PRO A 75 -2.50 3.72 -25.95
C PRO A 75 -3.45 4.96 -25.91
N PRO A 76 -4.72 4.79 -25.51
CA PRO A 76 -5.67 5.91 -25.41
C PRO A 76 -5.20 6.96 -24.40
N ALA A 77 -5.34 8.23 -24.75
CA ALA A 77 -5.03 9.33 -23.85
C ALA A 77 -6.07 9.41 -22.70
N LEU A 78 -5.60 9.70 -21.48
CA LEU A 78 -6.44 9.81 -20.29
C LEU A 78 -6.50 11.26 -19.83
N ILE A 79 -7.64 11.91 -20.00
CA ILE A 79 -7.83 13.30 -19.57
C ILE A 79 -8.47 13.31 -18.17
N PRO A 80 -7.81 13.80 -17.11
CA PRO A 80 -8.42 13.94 -15.79
C PRO A 80 -9.64 14.87 -15.86
N LEU A 81 -10.76 14.46 -15.25
CA LEU A 81 -11.98 15.24 -15.24
C LEU A 81 -11.97 16.33 -14.16
N ASP A 82 -12.78 17.36 -14.38
CA ASP A 82 -12.95 18.48 -13.45
C ASP A 82 -13.76 17.97 -12.25
N MET A 83 -13.19 18.05 -11.05
CA MET A 83 -13.88 17.67 -9.83
C MET A 83 -14.64 18.88 -9.27
N GLN A 84 -15.93 18.69 -8.95
CA GLN A 84 -16.83 19.76 -8.47
C GLN A 84 -17.09 19.67 -6.96
N GLY A 85 -17.07 18.47 -6.39
CA GLY A 85 -17.31 18.21 -4.98
C GLY A 85 -16.62 16.93 -4.54
N ILE A 86 -16.12 16.89 -3.31
CA ILE A 86 -15.53 15.68 -2.74
C ILE A 86 -15.85 15.58 -1.25
N ALA A 87 -16.24 14.39 -0.82
CA ALA A 87 -16.49 14.05 0.57
C ALA A 87 -15.87 12.69 0.89
N MET A 88 -15.13 12.63 1.99
CA MET A 88 -14.57 11.38 2.52
C MET A 88 -15.17 11.10 3.89
N GLU A 89 -15.63 9.87 4.10
CA GLU A 89 -16.07 9.35 5.39
C GLU A 89 -15.19 8.15 5.75
N VAL A 90 -14.63 8.19 6.95
CA VAL A 90 -13.72 7.18 7.47
C VAL A 90 -14.26 6.66 8.79
N ASP A 91 -14.57 5.38 8.85
CA ASP A 91 -14.96 4.69 10.07
C ASP A 91 -13.85 3.69 10.47
N CYS A 92 -13.11 4.02 11.52
CA CYS A 92 -12.09 3.14 12.08
C CYS A 92 -12.71 2.27 13.18
N TYR A 93 -12.59 0.96 13.03
CA TYR A 93 -12.93 -0.02 14.04
C TYR A 93 -11.72 -0.92 14.30
N MET A 94 -11.22 -0.89 15.54
CA MET A 94 -10.06 -1.69 15.95
C MET A 94 -8.83 -1.40 15.08
N ASP A 95 -8.39 -2.36 14.26
CA ASP A 95 -7.24 -2.26 13.35
C ASP A 95 -7.62 -2.05 11.88
N THR A 96 -8.92 -1.85 11.59
CA THR A 96 -9.44 -1.70 10.22
C THR A 96 -10.16 -0.37 10.04
N ALA A 97 -9.88 0.31 8.93
CA ALA A 97 -10.56 1.53 8.51
C ALA A 97 -11.44 1.25 7.29
N PHE A 98 -12.71 1.63 7.37
CA PHE A 98 -13.64 1.62 6.25
C PHE A 98 -13.73 3.04 5.70
N VAL A 99 -13.35 3.21 4.44
CA VAL A 99 -13.28 4.51 3.79
C VAL A 99 -14.33 4.54 2.70
N THR A 100 -15.12 5.60 2.67
CA THR A 100 -16.04 5.92 1.58
C THR A 100 -15.73 7.30 1.05
N VAL A 101 -15.43 7.39 -0.25
CA VAL A 101 -15.25 8.65 -0.95
C VAL A 101 -16.40 8.84 -1.92
N ASN A 102 -17.09 9.96 -1.79
CA ASN A 102 -18.14 10.41 -2.69
C ASN A 102 -17.69 11.70 -3.36
N GLY A 103 -17.69 11.74 -4.69
CA GLY A 103 -17.36 12.95 -5.43
C GLY A 103 -18.20 13.13 -6.69
N THR A 104 -18.11 14.33 -7.24
CA THR A 104 -18.78 14.70 -8.48
C THR A 104 -17.77 15.21 -9.50
N TRP A 105 -17.79 14.65 -10.71
CA TRP A 105 -16.88 15.00 -11.80
C TRP A 105 -17.65 15.46 -13.04
N ARG A 106 -17.16 16.49 -13.70
CA ARG A 106 -17.72 17.01 -14.96
C ARG A 106 -16.90 16.53 -16.15
N MET A 107 -17.58 15.96 -17.15
CA MET A 107 -16.99 15.66 -18.46
C MET A 107 -16.80 16.95 -19.29
N HIS A 108 -15.81 17.76 -18.91
CA HIS A 108 -15.55 19.08 -19.51
C HIS A 108 -14.76 19.04 -20.83
N CYS A 109 -14.25 17.87 -21.22
CA CYS A 109 -13.25 17.73 -22.28
C CYS A 109 -13.74 16.98 -23.52
N ILE A 110 -15.03 16.65 -23.58
CA ILE A 110 -15.65 15.93 -24.70
C ILE A 110 -16.79 16.76 -25.25
N ALA A 111 -16.86 16.89 -26.58
CA ALA A 111 -17.93 17.61 -27.25
C ALA A 111 -19.33 17.10 -26.82
N SER A 112 -20.30 18.00 -26.68
CA SER A 112 -21.66 17.67 -26.20
C SER A 112 -22.43 16.68 -27.09
N SER A 113 -22.04 16.52 -28.36
CA SER A 113 -22.60 15.56 -29.31
C SER A 113 -21.94 14.17 -29.29
N ARG A 114 -20.95 13.95 -28.41
CA ARG A 114 -20.12 12.75 -28.38
C ARG A 114 -20.23 12.02 -27.03
N TYR A 115 -19.87 10.74 -27.07
CA TYR A 115 -19.76 9.87 -25.92
C TYR A 115 -18.33 9.36 -25.79
N CYS A 116 -17.87 9.22 -24.57
CA CYS A 116 -16.54 8.73 -24.23
C CYS A 116 -16.65 7.74 -23.08
N ASP A 117 -15.82 6.70 -23.11
CA ASP A 117 -15.65 5.85 -21.93
C ASP A 117 -14.87 6.63 -20.87
N CYS A 118 -15.20 6.45 -19.61
CA CYS A 118 -14.42 6.95 -18.48
C CYS A 118 -13.65 5.81 -17.80
N ARG A 119 -12.58 6.16 -17.09
CA ARG A 119 -11.86 5.27 -16.19
C ARG A 119 -11.77 5.93 -14.83
N ILE A 120 -12.22 5.22 -13.81
CA ILE A 120 -12.08 5.60 -12.41
C ILE A 120 -10.82 4.92 -11.90
N ALA A 121 -10.01 5.64 -11.14
CA ALA A 121 -8.85 5.09 -10.45
C ALA A 121 -8.94 5.41 -8.96
N VAL A 122 -8.77 4.39 -8.14
CA VAL A 122 -9.00 4.40 -6.70
C VAL A 122 -7.71 3.94 -6.02
N PRO A 123 -6.81 4.86 -5.66
CA PRO A 123 -5.68 4.56 -4.81
C PRO A 123 -6.16 4.31 -3.38
N MET A 124 -5.63 3.25 -2.77
CA MET A 124 -5.96 2.79 -1.42
C MET A 124 -4.71 2.75 -0.54
N GLY A 125 -4.91 2.77 0.77
CA GLY A 125 -3.84 2.58 1.74
C GLY A 125 -3.35 1.12 1.86
N GLU A 126 -2.68 0.84 2.96
CA GLU A 126 -2.05 -0.46 3.19
C GLU A 126 -3.07 -1.60 3.30
N GLN A 127 -2.83 -2.68 2.54
CA GLN A 127 -3.73 -3.84 2.43
C GLN A 127 -5.18 -3.45 2.05
N GLY A 128 -5.31 -2.43 1.19
CA GLY A 128 -6.61 -1.94 0.71
C GLY A 128 -7.41 -3.00 -0.07
N SER A 129 -8.70 -3.13 0.26
CA SER A 129 -9.65 -4.01 -0.43
C SER A 129 -10.90 -3.21 -0.82
N VAL A 130 -11.21 -3.16 -2.12
CA VAL A 130 -12.41 -2.47 -2.62
C VAL A 130 -13.64 -3.24 -2.16
N LEU A 131 -14.58 -2.53 -1.53
CA LEU A 131 -15.85 -3.08 -1.04
C LEU A 131 -17.00 -2.82 -2.01
N GLY A 132 -16.95 -1.69 -2.72
CA GLY A 132 -17.94 -1.39 -3.74
C GLY A 132 -17.70 -0.06 -4.44
N VAL A 133 -18.20 0.06 -5.66
CA VAL A 133 -18.26 1.28 -6.44
C VAL A 133 -19.68 1.46 -6.96
N GLU A 134 -20.28 2.62 -6.68
CA GLU A 134 -21.56 3.07 -7.17
C GLU A 134 -21.32 4.32 -8.04
N ILE A 135 -21.85 4.33 -9.25
CA ILE A 135 -21.70 5.43 -10.19
C ILE A 135 -23.07 5.82 -10.72
N GLU A 136 -23.39 7.11 -10.65
CA GLU A 136 -24.60 7.66 -11.25
C GLU A 136 -24.22 8.66 -12.34
N THR A 137 -24.82 8.47 -13.50
CA THR A 137 -24.78 9.40 -14.63
C THR A 137 -26.22 9.84 -14.95
N PRO A 138 -26.44 10.92 -15.71
CA PRO A 138 -27.80 11.38 -16.02
C PRO A 138 -28.68 10.34 -16.72
N SER A 139 -28.08 9.35 -17.37
CA SER A 139 -28.79 8.32 -18.15
C SER A 139 -28.75 6.92 -17.54
N ARG A 140 -27.76 6.62 -16.69
CA ARG A 140 -27.47 5.26 -16.20
C ARG A 140 -26.87 5.26 -14.81
N SER A 141 -27.18 4.22 -14.04
CA SER A 141 -26.50 3.87 -12.80
C SER A 141 -25.70 2.58 -12.97
N TYR A 142 -24.56 2.48 -12.29
CA TYR A 142 -23.69 1.32 -12.28
C TYR A 142 -23.35 1.00 -10.82
N SER A 143 -23.32 -0.29 -10.48
CA SER A 143 -22.82 -0.77 -9.19
C SER A 143 -21.98 -2.01 -9.38
N THR A 144 -20.95 -2.17 -8.57
CA THR A 144 -20.15 -3.39 -8.53
C THR A 144 -20.81 -4.44 -7.65
N LEU A 145 -20.78 -5.70 -8.08
CA LEU A 145 -21.22 -6.85 -7.30
C LEU A 145 -20.03 -7.77 -7.02
N LEU A 146 -19.95 -8.28 -5.79
CA LEU A 146 -18.99 -9.31 -5.42
C LEU A 146 -19.53 -10.67 -5.90
N ILE A 147 -18.76 -11.36 -6.72
CA ILE A 147 -19.13 -12.68 -7.25
C ILE A 147 -18.05 -13.66 -6.82
N GLU A 148 -18.45 -14.81 -6.27
CA GLU A 148 -17.52 -15.88 -5.91
C GLU A 148 -17.01 -16.60 -7.17
N SER A 149 -15.71 -16.90 -7.21
CA SER A 149 -15.04 -17.46 -8.39
C SER A 149 -15.56 -18.84 -8.85
N ASN A 150 -16.31 -19.55 -8.00
CA ASN A 150 -16.84 -20.89 -8.27
C ASN A 150 -18.33 -20.89 -8.65
N ASP A 151 -19.03 -19.75 -8.66
CA ASP A 151 -20.45 -19.73 -8.95
C ASP A 151 -20.71 -19.74 -10.46
N THR A 152 -21.05 -20.93 -10.99
CA THR A 152 -21.32 -21.15 -12.42
C THR A 152 -22.54 -20.40 -12.96
N LYS A 153 -23.39 -19.83 -12.09
CA LYS A 153 -24.61 -19.09 -12.49
C LYS A 153 -24.32 -17.73 -13.13
N ASP A 154 -23.16 -17.14 -12.82
CA ASP A 154 -22.80 -15.78 -13.22
C ASP A 154 -21.69 -15.71 -14.28
N ALA A 155 -21.46 -16.81 -15.01
CA ALA A 155 -20.39 -16.90 -16.01
C ALA A 155 -20.42 -15.78 -17.08
N GLY A 156 -21.60 -15.24 -17.40
CA GLY A 156 -21.76 -14.08 -18.30
C GLY A 156 -21.34 -12.74 -17.67
N LEU A 157 -21.45 -12.58 -16.36
CA LEU A 157 -21.01 -11.38 -15.61
C LEU A 157 -19.48 -11.38 -15.44
N VAL A 158 -18.86 -12.56 -15.33
CA VAL A 158 -17.39 -12.71 -15.27
C VAL A 158 -16.71 -12.20 -16.55
N ALA A 159 -17.37 -12.27 -17.72
CA ALA A 159 -16.83 -11.71 -18.96
C ALA A 159 -16.69 -10.17 -18.93
N ASN A 160 -17.57 -9.47 -18.19
CA ASN A 160 -17.53 -8.02 -17.97
C ASN A 160 -16.55 -7.61 -16.85
N ALA A 161 -16.03 -8.55 -16.06
CA ALA A 161 -15.05 -8.26 -15.01
C ALA A 161 -13.72 -7.71 -15.55
N LYS A 162 -13.48 -7.80 -16.87
CA LYS A 162 -12.31 -7.20 -17.55
C LYS A 162 -12.30 -5.67 -17.53
N ASP A 163 -13.43 -5.04 -17.20
CA ASP A 163 -13.55 -3.59 -17.11
C ASP A 163 -12.93 -3.01 -15.84
N GLY A 164 -12.62 -3.83 -14.83
CA GLY A 164 -11.92 -3.41 -13.62
C GLY A 164 -10.67 -4.25 -13.32
N PHE A 165 -9.59 -3.60 -12.94
CA PHE A 165 -8.33 -4.26 -12.59
C PHE A 165 -7.45 -3.41 -11.69
N LEU A 166 -6.56 -4.08 -10.95
CA LEU A 166 -5.51 -3.44 -10.15
C LEU A 166 -4.36 -3.00 -11.06
N LEU A 167 -4.13 -1.69 -11.19
CA LEU A 167 -2.96 -1.14 -11.91
C LEU A 167 -1.65 -1.53 -11.23
N ASN A 168 -1.68 -1.52 -9.91
CA ASN A 168 -0.67 -2.00 -8.99
C ASN A 168 -1.38 -2.49 -7.71
N ARG A 169 -0.64 -2.87 -6.67
CA ARG A 169 -1.22 -3.40 -5.42
C ARG A 169 -2.15 -2.44 -4.66
N ARG A 170 -2.11 -1.14 -4.98
CA ARG A 170 -2.82 -0.09 -4.24
C ARG A 170 -3.86 0.66 -5.08
N ILE A 171 -3.80 0.60 -6.40
CA ILE A 171 -4.69 1.38 -7.29
C ILE A 171 -5.62 0.45 -8.05
N TYR A 172 -6.88 0.44 -7.67
CA TYR A 172 -7.94 -0.23 -8.42
C TYR A 172 -8.49 0.69 -9.50
N THR A 173 -8.76 0.15 -10.69
CA THR A 173 -9.41 0.91 -11.77
C THR A 173 -10.68 0.24 -12.22
N LEU A 174 -11.62 1.05 -12.69
CA LEU A 174 -12.89 0.59 -13.24
C LEU A 174 -13.28 1.44 -14.45
N LYS A 175 -13.72 0.80 -15.53
CA LYS A 175 -14.24 1.45 -16.72
C LYS A 175 -15.73 1.79 -16.57
N VAL A 176 -16.13 2.96 -17.03
CA VAL A 176 -17.53 3.39 -17.15
C VAL A 176 -17.81 3.69 -18.62
N PRO A 177 -18.62 2.88 -19.33
CA PRO A 177 -18.79 3.05 -20.76
C PRO A 177 -19.77 4.17 -21.11
N GLN A 178 -19.53 4.83 -22.25
CA GLN A 178 -20.50 5.69 -22.96
C GLN A 178 -21.08 6.85 -22.14
N VAL A 179 -20.20 7.67 -21.56
CA VAL A 179 -20.58 8.88 -20.83
C VAL A 179 -20.60 10.08 -21.80
N ALA A 180 -21.66 10.88 -21.75
CA ALA A 180 -21.87 12.00 -22.66
C ALA A 180 -21.04 13.24 -22.31
N GLY A 181 -20.56 13.96 -23.32
CA GLY A 181 -19.88 15.25 -23.16
C GLY A 181 -20.72 16.26 -22.38
N GLY A 182 -20.12 16.94 -21.40
CA GLY A 182 -20.79 17.91 -20.54
C GLY A 182 -21.63 17.30 -19.40
N SER A 183 -21.74 15.97 -19.30
CA SER A 183 -22.45 15.32 -18.18
C SER A 183 -21.68 15.41 -16.85
N ILE A 184 -22.40 15.21 -15.75
CA ILE A 184 -21.85 15.11 -14.40
C ILE A 184 -21.93 13.65 -13.96
N LEU A 185 -20.83 13.10 -13.47
CA LEU A 185 -20.74 11.78 -12.88
C LEU A 185 -20.69 11.93 -11.36
N SER A 186 -21.58 11.25 -10.66
CA SER A 186 -21.48 11.03 -9.22
C SER A 186 -20.81 9.67 -8.99
N VAL A 187 -19.72 9.64 -8.23
CA VAL A 187 -19.00 8.39 -7.95
C VAL A 187 -18.86 8.25 -6.44
N LYS A 188 -19.36 7.14 -5.91
CA LYS A 188 -19.17 6.70 -4.54
C LYS A 188 -18.35 5.41 -4.57
N VAL A 189 -17.19 5.43 -3.95
CA VAL A 189 -16.33 4.27 -3.80
C VAL A 189 -16.07 3.99 -2.33
N SER A 190 -16.18 2.73 -1.96
CA SER A 190 -15.91 2.24 -0.61
C SER A 190 -14.83 1.16 -0.64
N TRP A 191 -13.89 1.24 0.30
CA TRP A 191 -12.85 0.24 0.50
C TRP A 191 -12.54 0.09 2.00
N SER A 192 -11.97 -1.04 2.38
CA SER A 192 -11.35 -1.22 3.70
C SER A 192 -9.83 -1.18 3.56
N GLN A 193 -9.13 -0.74 4.60
CA GLN A 193 -7.67 -0.81 4.69
C GLN A 193 -7.23 -0.97 6.14
N LYS A 194 -6.02 -1.48 6.35
CA LYS A 194 -5.49 -1.71 7.69
C LYS A 194 -4.93 -0.42 8.29
N LEU A 195 -5.12 -0.22 9.60
CA LEU A 195 -4.38 0.77 10.37
C LEU A 195 -2.99 0.24 10.71
N LEU A 196 -1.99 1.10 10.61
CA LEU A 196 -0.63 0.76 11.01
C LEU A 196 -0.48 0.96 12.51
N TYR A 197 0.06 -0.02 13.23
CA TYR A 197 0.40 0.10 14.64
C TYR A 197 1.92 0.08 14.81
N GLN A 198 2.49 1.19 15.26
CA GLN A 198 3.94 1.37 15.45
C GLN A 198 4.21 2.19 16.70
N ASP A 199 5.17 1.78 17.52
CA ASP A 199 5.64 2.52 18.70
C ASP A 199 4.47 2.93 19.64
N GLY A 200 3.51 2.03 19.82
CA GLY A 200 2.35 2.26 20.67
C GLY A 200 1.26 3.16 20.05
N GLN A 201 1.33 3.47 18.75
CA GLN A 201 0.45 4.40 18.05
C GLN A 201 -0.21 3.78 16.82
N PHE A 202 -1.51 4.01 16.68
CA PHE A 202 -2.24 3.74 15.45
C PHE A 202 -2.07 4.91 14.49
N SER A 203 -1.78 4.61 13.23
CA SER A 203 -1.66 5.57 12.14
C SER A 203 -2.48 5.12 10.95
N LEU A 204 -3.28 6.04 10.45
CA LEU A 204 -4.08 5.91 9.25
C LEU A 204 -3.54 6.87 8.20
N ASN A 205 -3.22 6.35 7.02
CA ASN A 205 -2.84 7.14 5.86
C ASN A 205 -3.75 6.76 4.68
N ILE A 206 -4.46 7.73 4.12
CA ILE A 206 -5.37 7.56 2.99
C ILE A 206 -4.90 8.48 1.86
N PRO A 207 -4.66 7.94 0.65
CA PRO A 207 -4.40 8.74 -0.54
C PRO A 207 -5.54 9.75 -0.78
N PHE A 208 -5.25 11.04 -0.62
CA PHE A 208 -6.24 12.12 -0.71
C PHE A 208 -5.66 13.42 -1.28
N SER A 209 -4.46 13.35 -1.87
CA SER A 209 -3.83 14.45 -2.59
C SER A 209 -4.33 14.54 -4.03
N PHE A 210 -4.88 15.68 -4.42
CA PHE A 210 -5.42 15.93 -5.76
C PHE A 210 -4.51 16.86 -6.56
N PRO A 211 -4.12 16.50 -7.80
CA PRO A 211 -3.27 17.36 -8.60
C PRO A 211 -3.99 18.64 -9.06
N TRP A 212 -3.23 19.71 -9.30
CA TRP A 212 -3.80 21.02 -9.63
C TRP A 212 -4.74 21.02 -10.86
N HIS A 213 -4.53 20.10 -11.81
CA HIS A 213 -5.25 20.06 -13.07
C HIS A 213 -6.67 19.46 -12.98
N VAL A 214 -7.08 18.89 -11.84
CA VAL A 214 -8.50 18.50 -11.61
C VAL A 214 -9.37 19.63 -11.07
N ASN A 215 -8.77 20.81 -10.83
CA ASN A 215 -9.52 21.99 -10.40
C ASN A 215 -10.25 22.60 -11.60
N PRO A 216 -11.57 22.83 -11.51
CA PRO A 216 -12.33 23.49 -12.56
C PRO A 216 -11.70 24.82 -12.96
N ILE A 217 -11.61 25.08 -14.26
CA ILE A 217 -10.93 26.26 -14.83
C ILE A 217 -11.66 27.56 -14.48
N ALA A 218 -12.96 27.50 -14.23
CA ALA A 218 -13.72 28.60 -13.66
C ALA A 218 -13.31 28.80 -12.18
N LYS A 219 -12.26 29.60 -11.94
CA LYS A 219 -11.71 29.98 -10.62
C LYS A 219 -12.73 30.60 -9.63
N LEU A 220 -13.97 30.83 -10.05
CA LEU A 220 -15.03 31.49 -9.28
C LEU A 220 -15.99 30.51 -8.59
N LEU A 221 -15.88 29.19 -8.83
CA LEU A 221 -16.73 28.23 -8.15
C LEU A 221 -16.13 27.90 -6.77
N CYS A 222 -16.82 28.29 -5.69
CA CYS A 222 -16.56 27.71 -4.37
C CYS A 222 -16.86 26.21 -4.44
N LYS A 223 -15.91 25.40 -4.01
CA LYS A 223 -16.05 23.94 -4.01
C LYS A 223 -16.11 23.45 -2.59
N LYS A 224 -16.92 22.42 -2.34
CA LYS A 224 -17.09 21.88 -1.01
C LYS A 224 -16.20 20.66 -0.83
N GLU A 225 -15.31 20.74 0.15
CA GLU A 225 -14.51 19.62 0.63
C GLU A 225 -15.00 19.23 2.02
N ARG A 226 -15.29 17.93 2.23
CA ARG A 226 -15.78 17.41 3.51
C ARG A 226 -15.01 16.16 3.91
N ILE A 227 -14.53 16.11 5.14
CA ILE A 227 -13.90 14.91 5.72
C ILE A 227 -14.58 14.61 7.04
N ARG A 228 -15.10 13.40 7.18
CA ARG A 228 -15.63 12.88 8.44
C ARG A 228 -14.79 11.70 8.88
N LEU A 229 -14.34 11.73 10.13
CA LEU A 229 -13.58 10.63 10.72
C LEU A 229 -14.27 10.21 12.02
N ASN A 230 -14.64 8.93 12.08
CA ASN A 230 -15.09 8.28 13.30
C ASN A 230 -14.05 7.25 13.71
N VAL A 231 -13.62 7.30 14.97
CA VAL A 231 -12.66 6.35 15.52
C VAL A 231 -13.33 5.57 16.63
N ASN A 232 -13.25 4.26 16.57
CA ASN A 232 -13.64 3.35 17.63
C ASN A 232 -12.50 2.36 17.88
N SER A 233 -11.81 2.52 19.00
CA SER A 233 -10.69 1.65 19.37
C SER A 233 -11.11 0.22 19.69
N GLY A 234 -12.38 -0.02 20.05
CA GLY A 234 -12.84 -1.31 20.57
C GLY A 234 -12.24 -1.72 21.91
N MET A 235 -11.46 -0.85 22.56
CA MET A 235 -10.74 -1.15 23.83
C MET A 235 -11.44 -0.60 25.07
N GLY A 236 -12.44 0.27 24.92
CA GLY A 236 -13.13 0.90 26.06
C GLY A 236 -12.20 1.78 26.93
N LYS A 237 -11.08 2.24 26.37
CA LYS A 237 -10.12 3.16 27.01
C LYS A 237 -10.09 4.50 26.31
N GLU A 238 -9.53 5.50 26.99
CA GLU A 238 -9.40 6.83 26.42
C GLU A 238 -8.47 6.82 25.19
N ILE A 239 -8.90 7.53 24.15
CA ILE A 239 -8.14 7.74 22.93
C ILE A 239 -7.45 9.10 23.02
N LEU A 240 -6.13 9.10 22.87
CA LEU A 240 -5.31 10.30 22.78
C LEU A 240 -5.00 10.57 21.31
N CYS A 241 -5.54 11.67 20.77
CA CYS A 241 -5.25 12.09 19.41
C CYS A 241 -3.77 12.45 19.27
N GLY A 242 -3.16 11.98 18.18
CA GLY A 242 -1.82 12.35 17.76
C GLY A 242 -1.87 13.44 16.69
N SER A 243 -1.10 13.23 15.62
CA SER A 243 -1.06 14.12 14.46
C SER A 243 -2.29 13.96 13.57
N CYS A 244 -2.65 15.05 12.90
CA CYS A 244 -3.65 15.06 11.84
C CYS A 244 -3.19 16.02 10.73
N SER A 245 -3.29 15.57 9.48
CA SER A 245 -2.99 16.35 8.27
C SER A 245 -3.98 17.50 8.03
N HIS A 246 -5.26 17.29 8.36
CA HIS A 246 -6.35 18.22 8.08
C HIS A 246 -6.90 18.85 9.37
N PRO A 247 -7.43 20.08 9.34
CA PRO A 247 -7.93 20.78 10.53
C PRO A 247 -9.32 20.25 10.93
N LEU A 248 -9.35 19.04 11.47
CA LEU A 248 -10.56 18.36 11.94
C LEU A 248 -11.11 19.02 13.21
N LYS A 249 -12.42 19.27 13.26
CA LYS A 249 -13.13 19.69 14.48
C LYS A 249 -13.77 18.48 15.14
N GLU A 250 -13.53 18.30 16.43
CA GLU A 250 -14.18 17.24 17.20
C GLU A 250 -15.69 17.49 17.32
N THR A 251 -16.49 16.48 17.02
CA THR A 251 -17.96 16.52 17.08
C THR A 251 -18.52 15.58 18.14
N ARG A 252 -17.78 14.53 18.50
CA ARG A 252 -18.19 13.53 19.50
C ARG A 252 -16.98 13.01 20.27
N ARG A 253 -17.12 12.90 21.58
CA ARG A 253 -16.18 12.20 22.46
C ARG A 253 -16.91 11.31 23.43
N LEU A 254 -16.63 10.01 23.34
CA LEU A 254 -17.07 8.96 24.23
C LEU A 254 -15.84 8.13 24.63
N VAL A 255 -15.94 7.35 25.70
CA VAL A 255 -14.85 6.44 26.08
C VAL A 255 -14.61 5.43 24.96
N GLY A 256 -13.40 5.37 24.43
CA GLY A 256 -13.04 4.49 23.31
C GLY A 256 -13.57 4.89 21.94
N SER A 257 -14.31 6.01 21.82
CA SER A 257 -14.81 6.49 20.53
C SER A 257 -14.76 8.01 20.36
N LEU A 258 -14.24 8.45 19.21
CA LEU A 258 -14.17 9.85 18.81
C LEU A 258 -14.87 10.07 17.47
N GLY A 259 -15.32 11.30 17.23
CA GLY A 259 -15.89 11.73 15.96
C GLY A 259 -15.39 13.11 15.59
N PHE A 260 -15.05 13.30 14.32
CA PHE A 260 -14.46 14.51 13.78
C PHE A 260 -15.12 14.90 12.46
N LEU A 261 -15.17 16.20 12.20
CA LEU A 261 -15.67 16.78 10.97
C LEU A 261 -14.78 17.94 10.52
N TYR A 262 -14.39 17.90 9.25
CA TYR A 262 -13.86 19.03 8.51
C TYR A 262 -14.80 19.33 7.34
N GLU A 263 -15.13 20.60 7.16
CA GLU A 263 -15.97 21.08 6.08
C GLU A 263 -15.50 22.48 5.71
N SER A 264 -15.16 22.68 4.44
CA SER A 264 -14.64 23.95 3.96
C SER A 264 -15.04 24.22 2.51
N GLU A 265 -15.18 25.50 2.20
CA GLU A 265 -15.21 25.98 0.82
C GLU A 265 -13.79 26.27 0.35
N VAL A 266 -13.32 25.50 -0.63
CA VAL A 266 -11.92 25.53 -1.07
C VAL A 266 -11.80 26.09 -2.48
N ARG A 267 -10.73 26.88 -2.71
CA ARG A 267 -10.36 27.36 -4.06
C ARG A 267 -9.57 26.32 -4.84
N ALA A 268 -8.76 25.53 -4.15
CA ALA A 268 -8.00 24.40 -4.67
C ALA A 268 -8.24 23.19 -3.78
N TRP A 269 -8.28 22.00 -4.37
CA TRP A 269 -8.41 20.74 -3.63
C TRP A 269 -7.18 20.46 -2.76
N SER A 270 -7.35 19.61 -1.74
CA SER A 270 -6.24 19.19 -0.88
C SER A 270 -5.07 18.62 -1.70
N MET A 271 -3.85 19.05 -1.36
CA MET A 271 -2.60 18.59 -1.98
C MET A 271 -1.85 17.61 -1.06
N ASP A 272 -2.42 17.31 0.11
CA ASP A 272 -1.83 16.45 1.13
C ASP A 272 -2.70 15.20 1.32
N ASP A 273 -2.06 14.05 1.49
CA ASP A 273 -2.77 12.83 1.87
C ASP A 273 -3.40 12.97 3.25
N PHE A 274 -4.49 12.26 3.48
CA PHE A 274 -5.12 12.26 4.78
C PHE A 274 -4.37 11.31 5.72
N SER A 275 -3.57 11.90 6.62
CA SER A 275 -2.97 11.23 7.77
C SER A 275 -3.70 11.58 9.07
N PHE A 276 -3.94 10.57 9.90
CA PHE A 276 -4.46 10.70 11.26
C PHE A 276 -3.80 9.65 12.15
N SER A 277 -3.38 10.03 13.36
CA SER A 277 -2.82 9.09 14.32
C SER A 277 -3.43 9.25 15.70
N TYR A 278 -3.46 8.15 16.47
CA TYR A 278 -3.97 8.14 17.83
C TYR A 278 -3.31 7.06 18.68
N LYS A 279 -3.30 7.25 19.98
CA LYS A 279 -2.81 6.28 20.97
C LYS A 279 -3.96 5.86 21.86
N VAL A 280 -3.94 4.60 22.30
CA VAL A 280 -4.82 4.12 23.35
C VAL A 280 -3.96 3.85 24.56
N HIS A 281 -4.16 4.63 25.62
CA HIS A 281 -3.33 4.52 26.82
C HIS A 281 -3.76 3.31 27.66
N SER A 282 -2.82 2.41 27.95
CA SER A 282 -3.02 1.29 28.87
C SER A 282 -1.77 1.00 29.69
N SER A 283 -1.95 0.78 30.99
CA SER A 283 -0.91 0.25 31.88
C SER A 283 -0.77 -1.26 31.82
N GLU A 284 -1.79 -1.96 31.30
CA GLU A 284 -1.90 -3.41 31.27
C GLU A 284 -2.11 -3.91 29.84
N ILE A 285 -1.90 -5.20 29.61
CA ILE A 285 -2.29 -5.86 28.36
C ILE A 285 -3.82 -5.81 28.27
N LEU A 286 -4.36 -5.28 27.17
CA LEU A 286 -5.81 -5.23 26.94
C LEU A 286 -6.23 -6.30 25.96
N GLY A 287 -7.04 -7.25 26.44
CA GLY A 287 -7.75 -8.19 25.58
C GLY A 287 -9.18 -7.70 25.33
N SER A 288 -9.64 -7.76 24.08
CA SER A 288 -11.07 -7.62 23.77
C SER A 288 -11.55 -8.75 22.86
N VAL A 289 -12.74 -9.27 23.16
CA VAL A 289 -13.45 -10.24 22.32
C VAL A 289 -14.74 -9.59 21.87
N LEU A 290 -14.94 -9.51 20.55
CA LEU A 290 -16.22 -9.18 19.95
C LEU A 290 -16.85 -10.48 19.45
N LEU A 291 -18.09 -10.71 19.82
CA LEU A 291 -18.88 -11.85 19.35
C LEU A 291 -20.03 -11.27 18.52
N ASN A 292 -20.08 -11.62 17.25
CA ASN A 292 -21.22 -11.28 16.41
C ASN A 292 -22.20 -12.46 16.40
N ARG A 293 -23.40 -12.23 16.93
CA ARG A 293 -24.50 -13.20 16.83
C ARG A 293 -25.22 -12.95 15.51
N VAL A 294 -25.36 -14.03 14.73
CA VAL A 294 -25.98 -14.01 13.42
C VAL A 294 -27.45 -13.60 13.53
N SER A 295 -27.86 -12.66 12.66
CA SER A 295 -29.26 -12.36 12.40
C SER A 295 -29.80 -13.24 11.27
N MET A 296 -31.09 -13.56 11.29
CA MET A 296 -31.77 -14.26 10.18
C MET A 296 -31.72 -13.49 8.85
N LEU A 297 -31.31 -12.22 8.87
CA LEU A 297 -31.15 -11.36 7.70
C LEU A 297 -29.70 -11.33 7.15
N ASP A 298 -28.74 -11.93 7.85
CA ASP A 298 -27.35 -11.90 7.42
C ASP A 298 -27.12 -12.89 6.28
N VAL A 299 -26.38 -12.46 5.25
CA VAL A 299 -26.02 -13.32 4.12
C VAL A 299 -25.09 -14.46 4.58
N ASP A 300 -24.20 -14.17 5.52
CA ASP A 300 -23.31 -15.14 6.14
C ASP A 300 -23.90 -15.60 7.47
N GLN A 301 -24.25 -16.88 7.55
CA GLN A 301 -24.84 -17.50 8.73
C GLN A 301 -23.78 -18.06 9.71
N ARG A 302 -22.48 -17.78 9.48
CA ARG A 302 -21.41 -18.19 10.38
C ARG A 302 -21.35 -17.26 11.59
N GLU A 303 -21.30 -17.84 12.79
CA GLU A 303 -20.95 -17.08 13.99
C GLU A 303 -19.51 -16.59 13.86
N MET A 304 -19.31 -15.29 14.11
CA MET A 304 -17.99 -14.67 14.00
C MET A 304 -17.53 -14.16 15.35
N PHE A 305 -16.25 -14.36 15.63
CA PHE A 305 -15.58 -13.70 16.75
C PHE A 305 -14.36 -12.94 16.26
N CYS A 306 -14.03 -11.86 16.96
CA CYS A 306 -12.80 -11.12 16.79
C CYS A 306 -12.13 -11.02 18.15
N PHE A 307 -10.90 -11.52 18.26
CA PHE A 307 -10.08 -11.41 19.46
C PHE A 307 -8.91 -10.49 19.19
N ASN A 308 -8.76 -9.46 20.02
CA ASN A 308 -7.67 -8.50 19.93
C ASN A 308 -6.91 -8.47 21.24
N LEU A 309 -5.59 -8.39 21.14
CA LEU A 309 -4.69 -8.26 22.28
C LEU A 309 -3.77 -7.08 22.03
N TYR A 310 -3.82 -6.09 22.90
CA TYR A 310 -3.05 -4.86 22.81
C TYR A 310 -2.02 -4.78 23.92
N PRO A 311 -0.78 -4.41 23.58
CA PRO A 311 0.28 -4.28 24.56
C PRO A 311 0.11 -3.04 25.44
N PRO A 312 0.67 -3.02 26.66
CA PRO A 312 0.69 -1.83 27.49
C PRO A 312 1.55 -0.72 26.86
N THR A 313 1.17 0.53 27.07
CA THR A 313 1.87 1.73 26.56
C THR A 313 3.16 2.03 27.34
N VAL A 314 3.37 1.39 28.50
CA VAL A 314 4.47 1.70 29.42
C VAL A 314 5.77 1.00 29.00
N ASN A 315 6.86 1.76 28.88
CA ASN A 315 8.22 1.34 28.55
C ASN A 315 8.89 0.36 29.55
N ALA A 316 8.17 -0.14 30.55
CA ALA A 316 8.69 -1.03 31.58
C ALA A 316 8.60 -2.51 31.21
N MET A 317 8.60 -2.84 29.91
CA MET A 317 8.58 -4.22 29.47
C MET A 317 9.99 -4.82 29.49
N LYS A 318 10.13 -5.99 30.11
CA LYS A 318 11.38 -6.74 30.14
C LYS A 318 11.71 -7.13 28.69
N VAL A 319 12.70 -6.47 28.11
CA VAL A 319 13.14 -6.78 26.74
C VAL A 319 13.77 -8.17 26.75
N PHE A 320 13.13 -9.11 26.06
CA PHE A 320 13.73 -10.42 25.83
C PHE A 320 15.01 -10.28 25.01
N ARG A 321 16.02 -11.07 25.37
CA ARG A 321 17.23 -11.19 24.57
C ARG A 321 16.86 -11.80 23.22
N LYS A 322 17.46 -11.34 22.14
CA LYS A 322 17.21 -11.88 20.80
C LYS A 322 18.48 -12.53 20.28
N GLU A 323 18.32 -13.63 19.54
CA GLU A 323 19.35 -14.21 18.70
C GLU A 323 18.92 -14.01 17.25
N VAL A 324 19.62 -13.16 16.50
CA VAL A 324 19.17 -12.74 15.17
C VAL A 324 20.16 -13.17 14.09
N VAL A 325 19.72 -13.95 13.11
CA VAL A 325 20.53 -14.27 11.93
C VAL A 325 19.94 -13.59 10.71
N TYR A 326 20.74 -12.72 10.07
CA TYR A 326 20.40 -12.10 8.79
C TYR A 326 20.97 -12.94 7.66
N VAL A 327 20.10 -13.48 6.80
CA VAL A 327 20.44 -14.29 5.64
C VAL A 327 20.19 -13.43 4.39
N VAL A 328 21.25 -13.02 3.71
CA VAL A 328 21.21 -11.97 2.68
C VAL A 328 21.69 -12.50 1.35
N ASP A 329 20.84 -12.37 0.34
CA ASP A 329 21.16 -12.69 -1.04
C ASP A 329 22.17 -11.68 -1.61
N ILE A 330 23.25 -12.21 -2.18
CA ILE A 330 24.30 -11.49 -2.92
C ILE A 330 24.49 -12.11 -4.32
N SER A 331 23.44 -12.69 -4.89
CA SER A 331 23.42 -13.17 -6.27
C SER A 331 23.58 -12.04 -7.27
N ALA A 332 23.84 -12.39 -8.53
CA ALA A 332 24.09 -11.41 -9.59
C ALA A 332 22.90 -10.44 -9.83
N SER A 333 21.66 -10.83 -9.52
CA SER A 333 20.47 -9.96 -9.65
C SER A 333 20.49 -8.77 -8.69
N MET A 334 21.13 -8.93 -7.53
CA MET A 334 21.23 -7.89 -6.50
C MET A 334 22.14 -6.72 -6.89
N GLN A 335 22.83 -6.80 -8.04
CA GLN A 335 23.80 -5.80 -8.50
C GLN A 335 23.23 -4.36 -8.50
N GLY A 336 23.98 -3.42 -7.94
CA GLY A 336 23.64 -2.00 -7.94
C GLY A 336 22.74 -1.61 -6.77
N ARG A 337 21.65 -0.88 -7.05
CA ARG A 337 20.78 -0.28 -6.02
C ARG A 337 20.19 -1.29 -5.02
N PRO A 338 19.74 -2.50 -5.41
CA PRO A 338 19.18 -3.47 -4.46
C PRO A 338 20.16 -3.81 -3.34
N LEU A 339 21.38 -4.21 -3.68
CA LEU A 339 22.41 -4.57 -2.71
C LEU A 339 22.83 -3.39 -1.83
N GLU A 340 23.00 -2.19 -2.40
CA GLU A 340 23.38 -1.00 -1.62
C GLU A 340 22.30 -0.58 -0.62
N ASN A 341 21.02 -0.70 -1.00
CA ASN A 341 19.91 -0.46 -0.10
C ASN A 341 19.84 -1.53 1.01
N VAL A 342 20.09 -2.80 0.68
CA VAL A 342 20.15 -3.89 1.68
C VAL A 342 21.31 -3.69 2.64
N LYS A 343 22.51 -3.32 2.18
CA LYS A 343 23.64 -2.96 3.05
C LYS A 343 23.25 -1.87 4.03
N SER A 344 22.73 -0.75 3.51
CA SER A 344 22.33 0.40 4.32
C SER A 344 21.28 0.02 5.37
N ALA A 345 20.29 -0.78 4.98
CA ALA A 345 19.23 -1.21 5.88
C ALA A 345 19.69 -2.25 6.91
N LEU A 346 20.57 -3.18 6.53
CA LEU A 346 21.18 -4.16 7.43
C LEU A 346 22.02 -3.47 8.50
N LEU A 347 22.86 -2.50 8.12
CA LEU A 347 23.65 -1.72 9.07
C LEU A 347 22.75 -0.92 10.03
N ALA A 348 21.68 -0.31 9.51
CA ALA A 348 20.68 0.34 10.34
C ALA A 348 20.00 -0.65 11.31
N ALA A 349 19.68 -1.87 10.88
CA ALA A 349 19.10 -2.91 11.73
C ALA A 349 20.08 -3.35 12.84
N LEU A 350 21.34 -3.63 12.50
CA LEU A 350 22.38 -4.01 13.45
C LEU A 350 22.58 -2.95 14.54
N SER A 351 22.57 -1.67 14.17
CA SER A 351 22.71 -0.55 15.12
C SER A 351 21.57 -0.43 16.14
N LYS A 352 20.43 -1.09 15.91
CA LYS A 352 19.26 -1.07 16.81
C LYS A 352 19.22 -2.24 17.79
N LEU A 353 20.09 -3.23 17.63
CA LEU A 353 20.17 -4.36 18.55
C LEU A 353 20.54 -3.87 19.96
N SER A 354 19.92 -4.48 20.97
CA SER A 354 20.24 -4.21 22.38
C SER A 354 21.57 -4.89 22.71
N PRO A 355 22.46 -4.32 23.56
CA PRO A 355 23.73 -4.95 23.94
C PRO A 355 23.63 -6.37 24.51
N ALA A 356 22.45 -6.81 24.95
CA ALA A 356 22.18 -8.16 25.43
C ALA A 356 21.76 -9.15 24.32
N ASP A 357 21.54 -8.67 23.09
CA ASP A 357 21.21 -9.47 21.92
C ASP A 357 22.49 -10.05 21.29
N THR A 358 22.35 -11.18 20.61
CA THR A 358 23.39 -11.75 19.76
C THR A 358 22.93 -11.77 18.30
N PHE A 359 23.88 -11.70 17.37
CA PHE A 359 23.59 -11.70 15.95
C PHE A 359 24.61 -12.49 15.14
N ASN A 360 24.22 -12.81 13.91
CA ASN A 360 25.15 -13.19 12.85
C ASN A 360 24.60 -12.77 11.48
N VAL A 361 25.48 -12.73 10.48
CA VAL A 361 25.15 -12.42 9.09
C VAL A 361 25.66 -13.55 8.21
N ILE A 362 24.80 -14.03 7.32
CA ILE A 362 25.10 -15.03 6.30
C ILE A 362 24.80 -14.38 4.95
N ALA A 363 25.84 -14.16 4.15
CA ALA A 363 25.67 -13.75 2.76
C ALA A 363 25.64 -14.99 1.88
N PHE A 364 24.76 -15.05 0.89
CA PHE A 364 24.65 -16.22 0.04
C PHE A 364 24.40 -15.88 -1.44
N ASN A 365 24.91 -16.77 -2.28
CA ASN A 365 24.60 -16.83 -3.71
C ASN A 365 24.50 -18.32 -4.07
N GLY A 366 25.32 -18.83 -5.00
CA GLY A 366 25.53 -20.28 -5.16
C GLY A 366 26.40 -20.92 -4.05
N LYS A 367 26.90 -20.12 -3.11
CA LYS A 367 27.65 -20.53 -1.91
C LYS A 367 27.14 -19.75 -0.70
N SER A 368 27.55 -20.16 0.50
CA SER A 368 27.26 -19.45 1.75
C SER A 368 28.54 -18.92 2.38
N LEU A 369 28.53 -17.65 2.77
CA LEU A 369 29.61 -16.93 3.44
C LEU A 369 29.10 -16.46 4.81
N LEU A 370 29.75 -16.90 5.88
CA LEU A 370 29.36 -16.57 7.25
C LEU A 370 30.28 -15.48 7.80
N PHE A 371 29.71 -14.49 8.47
CA PHE A 371 30.49 -13.48 9.19
C PHE A 371 31.28 -14.10 10.36
N SER A 372 30.61 -14.94 11.16
CA SER A 372 31.24 -15.71 12.23
C SER A 372 30.74 -17.16 12.22
N SER A 373 31.52 -18.10 12.75
CA SER A 373 31.11 -19.50 12.93
C SER A 373 30.07 -19.70 14.04
N SER A 374 29.90 -18.70 14.92
CA SER A 374 28.97 -18.73 16.05
C SER A 374 28.27 -17.38 16.22
N MET A 375 27.20 -17.34 17.02
CA MET A 375 26.51 -16.10 17.36
C MET A 375 27.47 -15.11 18.06
N GLU A 376 27.50 -13.87 17.60
CA GLU A 376 28.33 -12.79 18.15
C GLU A 376 27.51 -11.83 19.00
N PRO A 377 28.07 -11.25 20.08
CA PRO A 377 27.38 -10.22 20.85
C PRO A 377 27.22 -8.94 20.03
N SER A 378 26.10 -8.23 20.19
CA SER A 378 25.77 -6.98 19.49
C SER A 378 26.49 -5.72 20.02
N GLY A 379 27.70 -5.89 20.56
CA GLY A 379 28.53 -4.77 21.02
C GLY A 379 29.05 -3.91 19.86
N LYS A 380 29.41 -2.65 20.12
CA LYS A 380 29.93 -1.71 19.10
C LYS A 380 31.12 -2.27 18.32
N GLU A 381 32.00 -3.03 18.98
CA GLU A 381 33.16 -3.65 18.34
C GLU A 381 32.76 -4.74 17.33
N SER A 382 31.89 -5.67 17.75
CA SER A 382 31.40 -6.74 16.87
C SER A 382 30.57 -6.21 15.71
N ILE A 383 29.75 -5.18 15.95
CA ILE A 383 29.03 -4.47 14.87
C ILE A 383 30.04 -3.83 13.90
N GLY A 384 31.09 -3.18 14.40
CA GLY A 384 32.14 -2.61 13.54
C GLY A 384 32.86 -3.66 12.68
N LYS A 385 33.16 -4.84 13.24
CA LYS A 385 33.72 -5.97 12.49
C LYS A 385 32.75 -6.50 11.44
N ALA A 386 31.46 -6.61 11.78
CA ALA A 386 30.42 -7.03 10.84
C ALA A 386 30.27 -6.02 9.69
N THR A 387 30.31 -4.72 9.97
CA THR A 387 30.29 -3.66 8.93
C THR A 387 31.44 -3.83 7.94
N GLN A 388 32.68 -3.98 8.43
CA GLN A 388 33.83 -4.19 7.57
C GLN A 388 33.72 -5.47 6.75
N TRP A 389 33.20 -6.55 7.34
CA TRP A 389 32.98 -7.80 6.65
C TRP A 389 31.91 -7.67 5.56
N ILE A 390 30.80 -6.98 5.82
CA ILE A 390 29.74 -6.70 4.84
C ILE A 390 30.32 -5.92 3.66
N ASP A 391 31.07 -4.85 3.91
CA ASP A 391 31.66 -4.01 2.85
C ASP A 391 32.61 -4.80 1.94
N GLN A 392 33.31 -5.80 2.47
CA GLN A 392 34.26 -6.63 1.73
C GLN A 392 33.61 -7.80 0.98
N ASN A 393 32.56 -8.41 1.54
CA ASN A 393 32.03 -9.70 1.07
C ASN A 393 30.69 -9.57 0.32
N PHE A 394 29.98 -8.45 0.44
CA PHE A 394 28.74 -8.23 -0.31
C PHE A 394 29.06 -7.78 -1.73
N VAL A 395 29.35 -8.77 -2.57
CA VAL A 395 29.60 -8.64 -4.00
C VAL A 395 28.50 -9.41 -4.73
N ALA A 396 27.74 -8.73 -5.59
CA ALA A 396 26.64 -9.34 -6.32
C ALA A 396 27.18 -10.24 -7.45
N GLU A 397 27.19 -11.54 -7.23
CA GLU A 397 27.67 -12.52 -8.22
C GLU A 397 27.05 -13.90 -8.03
N GLY A 398 27.10 -14.72 -9.08
CA GLY A 398 26.63 -16.11 -9.03
C GLY A 398 25.11 -16.26 -9.03
N GLY A 399 24.65 -17.48 -8.73
CA GLY A 399 23.22 -17.84 -8.66
C GLY A 399 22.64 -17.67 -7.25
N THR A 400 21.51 -18.31 -6.99
CA THR A 400 20.76 -18.19 -5.73
C THR A 400 20.49 -19.58 -5.15
N ASP A 401 21.05 -19.89 -3.97
CA ASP A 401 20.75 -21.09 -3.18
C ASP A 401 20.29 -20.68 -1.78
N ILE A 402 18.99 -20.81 -1.51
CA ILE A 402 18.37 -20.44 -0.23
C ILE A 402 18.49 -21.57 0.79
N SER A 403 18.57 -22.83 0.34
CA SER A 403 18.45 -24.01 1.20
C SER A 403 19.61 -24.11 2.18
N LEU A 404 20.84 -24.04 1.67
CA LEU A 404 22.06 -24.12 2.49
C LEU A 404 22.14 -23.03 3.57
N PRO A 405 22.08 -21.73 3.24
CA PRO A 405 22.24 -20.67 4.24
C PRO A 405 21.09 -20.62 5.25
N LEU A 406 19.86 -20.95 4.83
CA LEU A 406 18.72 -21.03 5.76
C LEU A 406 18.92 -22.16 6.78
N ASN A 407 19.43 -23.31 6.34
CA ASN A 407 19.74 -24.43 7.23
C ASN A 407 20.84 -24.08 8.23
N GLN A 408 21.90 -23.39 7.78
CA GLN A 408 22.98 -22.92 8.65
C GLN A 408 22.48 -21.91 9.68
N ALA A 409 21.62 -20.97 9.28
CA ALA A 409 21.00 -20.01 10.19
C ALA A 409 20.20 -20.72 11.30
N ILE A 410 19.37 -21.70 10.94
CA ILE A 410 18.57 -22.47 11.90
C ILE A 410 19.46 -23.28 12.83
N GLU A 411 20.56 -23.87 12.35
CA GLU A 411 21.46 -24.68 13.18
C GLU A 411 22.26 -23.86 14.19
N MET A 412 22.64 -22.63 13.82
CA MET A 412 23.40 -21.73 14.67
C MET A 412 22.60 -21.21 15.87
N LEU A 413 21.29 -21.04 15.71
CA LEU A 413 20.41 -20.56 16.76
C LEU A 413 20.25 -21.58 17.88
N SER A 414 20.35 -21.10 19.13
CA SER A 414 20.30 -21.96 20.31
C SER A 414 18.99 -22.74 20.37
N LYS A 415 19.05 -23.95 20.94
CA LYS A 415 17.86 -24.79 21.12
C LYS A 415 17.17 -24.55 22.45
N ASN A 416 17.91 -24.05 23.45
CA ASN A 416 17.47 -23.90 24.84
C ASN A 416 18.07 -22.60 25.38
N GLY A 417 17.26 -21.56 25.51
CA GLY A 417 17.69 -20.28 26.07
C GLY A 417 16.51 -19.36 26.35
N ASP A 418 16.74 -18.33 27.19
CA ASP A 418 15.78 -17.25 27.46
C ASP A 418 15.73 -16.21 26.32
N SER A 419 16.31 -16.54 25.16
CA SER A 419 16.42 -15.68 24.00
C SER A 419 15.45 -16.09 22.91
N ILE A 420 14.99 -15.13 22.12
CA ILE A 420 14.05 -15.37 21.02
C ILE A 420 14.85 -15.53 19.73
N PRO A 421 14.82 -16.72 19.10
CA PRO A 421 15.56 -17.00 17.88
C PRO A 421 14.80 -16.46 16.66
N LEU A 422 15.45 -15.59 15.89
CA LEU A 422 14.91 -14.90 14.72
C LEU A 422 15.83 -15.11 13.51
N VAL A 423 15.24 -15.39 12.36
CA VAL A 423 15.92 -15.44 11.06
C VAL A 423 15.25 -14.45 10.13
N PHE A 424 16.02 -13.59 9.47
CA PHE A 424 15.55 -12.70 8.42
C PHE A 424 16.19 -13.10 7.09
N LEU A 425 15.40 -13.60 6.16
CA LEU A 425 15.83 -13.92 4.80
C LEU A 425 15.50 -12.75 3.87
N ILE A 426 16.50 -12.22 3.15
CA ILE A 426 16.38 -11.08 2.24
C ILE A 426 16.86 -11.51 0.86
N THR A 427 16.00 -11.43 -0.16
CA THR A 427 16.33 -11.90 -1.52
C THR A 427 15.52 -11.18 -2.60
N ASP A 428 16.13 -10.98 -3.78
CA ASP A 428 15.45 -10.55 -5.01
C ASP A 428 15.27 -11.70 -6.03
N GLY A 429 15.73 -12.90 -5.67
CA GLY A 429 15.79 -14.06 -6.53
C GLY A 429 14.60 -15.01 -6.42
N SER A 430 14.59 -15.99 -7.33
CA SER A 430 13.68 -17.13 -7.32
C SER A 430 14.49 -18.42 -7.45
N VAL A 431 14.04 -19.48 -6.80
CA VAL A 431 14.71 -20.79 -6.79
C VAL A 431 13.82 -21.85 -7.43
N GLY A 432 14.41 -22.92 -7.95
CA GLY A 432 13.64 -24.00 -8.61
C GLY A 432 13.08 -25.04 -7.65
N ASP A 433 13.62 -25.12 -6.44
CA ASP A 433 13.40 -26.13 -5.40
C ASP A 433 12.54 -25.62 -4.22
N GLU A 434 11.60 -24.72 -4.51
CA GLU A 434 10.75 -24.04 -3.52
C GLU A 434 9.99 -25.03 -2.62
N ARG A 435 9.48 -26.11 -3.21
CA ARG A 435 8.71 -27.13 -2.49
C ARG A 435 9.61 -27.90 -1.51
N GLU A 436 10.77 -28.34 -1.98
CA GLU A 436 11.75 -29.07 -1.20
C GLU A 436 12.23 -28.23 -0.01
N ILE A 437 12.50 -26.93 -0.23
CA ILE A 437 12.86 -25.99 0.83
C ILE A 437 11.74 -25.89 1.88
N CYS A 438 10.49 -25.74 1.46
CA CYS A 438 9.35 -25.67 2.37
C CYS A 438 9.14 -26.96 3.17
N GLU A 439 9.27 -28.12 2.54
CA GLU A 439 9.14 -29.43 3.20
C GLU A 439 10.27 -29.66 4.20
N ALA A 440 11.52 -29.37 3.81
CA ALA A 440 12.69 -29.46 4.68
C ALA A 440 12.56 -28.53 5.89
N LEU A 441 12.14 -27.29 5.65
CA LEU A 441 11.94 -26.31 6.72
C LEU A 441 10.87 -26.79 7.71
N ARG A 442 9.71 -27.21 7.21
CA ARG A 442 8.61 -27.72 8.05
C ARG A 442 9.09 -28.89 8.93
N GLY A 443 9.84 -29.84 8.35
CA GLY A 443 10.42 -30.96 9.10
C GLY A 443 11.39 -30.52 10.20
N ARG A 444 12.22 -29.49 9.97
CA ARG A 444 13.15 -28.95 10.97
C ARG A 444 12.42 -28.20 12.10
N LEU A 445 11.44 -27.36 11.76
CA LEU A 445 10.69 -26.60 12.76
C LEU A 445 9.85 -27.54 13.65
N MET A 446 9.27 -28.59 13.08
CA MET A 446 8.57 -29.63 13.85
C MET A 446 9.50 -30.32 14.86
N LYS A 447 10.74 -30.65 14.47
CA LYS A 447 11.74 -31.24 15.38
C LYS A 447 12.16 -30.29 16.51
N ARG A 448 12.14 -28.97 16.29
CA ARG A 448 12.48 -27.96 17.31
C ARG A 448 11.31 -27.56 18.22
N GLY A 449 10.06 -27.80 17.80
CA GLY A 449 8.88 -27.55 18.63
C GLY A 449 8.68 -26.06 18.95
N LEU A 450 8.54 -25.72 20.24
CA LEU A 450 8.36 -24.34 20.70
C LEU A 450 9.62 -23.47 20.56
N ASN A 451 10.79 -24.09 20.48
CA ASN A 451 12.09 -23.41 20.36
C ASN A 451 12.51 -23.25 18.89
N ALA A 452 11.56 -23.37 17.97
CA ALA A 452 11.78 -23.15 16.56
C ALA A 452 11.99 -21.65 16.28
N PRO A 453 12.99 -21.27 15.46
CA PRO A 453 13.19 -19.88 15.09
C PRO A 453 12.01 -19.33 14.30
N ARG A 454 11.68 -18.06 14.53
CA ARG A 454 10.76 -17.34 13.65
C ARG A 454 11.50 -16.89 12.41
N ILE A 455 11.03 -17.32 11.23
CA ILE A 455 11.67 -16.99 9.96
C ILE A 455 10.81 -15.97 9.26
N SER A 456 11.34 -14.76 9.12
CA SER A 456 10.73 -13.67 8.39
C SER A 456 11.43 -13.48 7.05
N THR A 457 10.70 -13.16 6.00
CA THR A 457 11.20 -13.07 4.63
C THR A 457 10.95 -11.69 4.07
N PHE A 458 11.90 -11.18 3.28
CA PHE A 458 11.80 -9.91 2.57
C PHE A 458 12.10 -10.08 1.10
N GLY A 459 11.09 -9.87 0.26
CA GLY A 459 11.21 -9.92 -1.19
C GLY A 459 11.60 -8.56 -1.78
N ILE A 460 12.56 -8.54 -2.70
CA ILE A 460 13.00 -7.33 -3.38
C ILE A 460 12.67 -7.41 -4.87
N GLY A 461 12.08 -6.34 -5.39
CA GLY A 461 11.75 -6.20 -6.80
C GLY A 461 10.54 -7.02 -7.24
N LEU A 462 10.29 -6.99 -8.54
CA LEU A 462 9.12 -7.64 -9.16
C LEU A 462 9.39 -9.11 -9.54
N TYR A 463 10.65 -9.52 -9.61
CA TYR A 463 11.05 -10.82 -10.18
C TYR A 463 11.19 -11.93 -9.13
N CYS A 464 11.29 -11.61 -7.84
CA CYS A 464 11.32 -12.64 -6.81
C CYS A 464 9.96 -13.34 -6.67
N ASN A 465 9.96 -14.62 -6.28
CA ASN A 465 8.73 -15.34 -6.02
C ASN A 465 8.16 -14.96 -4.63
N HIS A 466 7.40 -13.87 -4.62
CA HIS A 466 6.70 -13.32 -3.45
C HIS A 466 5.77 -14.33 -2.76
N TYR A 467 5.15 -15.24 -3.52
CA TYR A 467 4.26 -16.27 -2.95
C TYR A 467 5.05 -17.31 -2.16
N PHE A 468 6.18 -17.77 -2.73
CA PHE A 468 7.09 -18.67 -2.04
C PHE A 468 7.63 -18.06 -0.75
N LEU A 469 8.11 -16.81 -0.79
CA LEU A 469 8.62 -16.12 0.40
C LEU A 469 7.55 -15.96 1.48
N GLN A 470 6.31 -15.64 1.08
CA GLN A 470 5.18 -15.56 1.99
C GLN A 470 4.87 -16.92 2.64
N MET A 471 4.83 -17.99 1.84
CA MET A 471 4.62 -19.35 2.34
C MET A 471 5.74 -19.78 3.30
N LEU A 472 6.99 -19.45 2.98
CA LEU A 472 8.15 -19.76 3.81
C LEU A 472 8.07 -19.06 5.18
N ALA A 473 7.71 -17.77 5.21
CA ALA A 473 7.50 -17.04 6.46
C ALA A 473 6.34 -17.62 7.28
N GLN A 474 5.24 -18.01 6.64
CA GLN A 474 4.10 -18.65 7.32
C GLN A 474 4.51 -19.98 7.96
N ILE A 475 5.23 -20.85 7.24
CA ILE A 475 5.78 -22.09 7.79
C ILE A 475 6.72 -21.78 8.97
N GLY A 476 7.55 -20.74 8.80
CA GLY A 476 8.47 -20.20 9.79
C GLY A 476 7.85 -19.47 10.98
N ARG A 477 6.51 -19.32 11.03
CA ARG A 477 5.81 -18.49 12.04
C ARG A 477 6.36 -17.05 12.15
N GLY A 478 6.92 -16.54 11.06
CA GLY A 478 7.44 -15.19 10.96
C GLY A 478 6.57 -14.32 10.07
N TYR A 479 7.15 -13.19 9.67
CA TYR A 479 6.47 -12.17 8.89
C TYR A 479 7.04 -12.07 7.48
N TYR A 480 6.19 -11.79 6.51
CA TYR A 480 6.59 -11.55 5.14
C TYR A 480 6.32 -10.09 4.78
N ASP A 481 7.31 -9.45 4.17
CA ASP A 481 7.20 -8.11 3.61
C ASP A 481 7.97 -8.04 2.28
N ALA A 482 7.76 -6.99 1.50
CA ALA A 482 8.44 -6.83 0.22
C ALA A 482 8.52 -5.38 -0.24
N ALA A 483 9.60 -5.06 -0.95
CA ALA A 483 9.76 -3.81 -1.69
C ALA A 483 9.71 -4.07 -3.20
N TYR A 484 8.57 -3.72 -3.81
CA TYR A 484 8.37 -3.86 -5.25
C TYR A 484 9.08 -2.77 -6.07
N ASP A 485 9.28 -1.60 -5.46
CA ASP A 485 10.00 -0.46 -6.04
C ASP A 485 11.25 -0.16 -5.20
N LEU A 486 12.39 -0.05 -5.88
CA LEU A 486 13.70 0.18 -5.27
C LEU A 486 13.80 1.56 -4.60
N GLY A 487 12.95 2.52 -4.96
CA GLY A 487 12.87 3.83 -4.30
C GLY A 487 12.30 3.78 -2.87
N ALA A 488 11.51 2.75 -2.54
CA ALA A 488 10.83 2.61 -1.24
C ALA A 488 11.57 1.70 -0.23
N LEU A 489 12.71 1.12 -0.63
CA LEU A 489 13.47 0.14 0.17
C LEU A 489 13.93 0.67 1.54
N ASN A 490 14.27 1.96 1.63
CA ASN A 490 14.77 2.56 2.86
C ASN A 490 13.74 2.55 4.01
N LEU A 491 12.44 2.54 3.70
CA LEU A 491 11.36 2.55 4.70
C LEU A 491 10.88 1.14 5.07
N THR A 492 10.89 0.20 4.12
CA THR A 492 10.28 -1.14 4.25
C THR A 492 11.18 -2.18 4.92
N ILE A 493 12.51 -2.09 4.80
CA ILE A 493 13.40 -2.96 5.60
C ILE A 493 13.46 -2.46 7.07
N MET A 494 13.30 -1.15 7.27
CA MET A 494 13.17 -0.53 8.60
C MET A 494 11.92 -1.04 9.34
N HIS A 495 10.74 -0.96 8.74
CA HIS A 495 9.89 -2.15 8.57
C HIS A 495 9.97 -3.34 9.55
N LEU A 496 10.55 -4.41 8.99
CA LEU A 496 10.91 -5.70 9.57
C LEU A 496 11.85 -5.58 10.76
N SER A 497 12.79 -4.63 10.71
CA SER A 497 13.82 -4.43 11.74
C SER A 497 13.27 -3.78 13.00
N ILE A 498 12.22 -2.96 12.89
CA ILE A 498 11.76 -2.06 13.97
C ILE A 498 10.35 -2.40 14.43
N SER A 499 9.39 -2.66 13.54
CA SER A 499 7.98 -2.52 13.92
C SER A 499 7.28 -3.83 14.29
N VAL A 500 7.66 -4.96 13.69
CA VAL A 500 6.90 -6.22 13.90
C VAL A 500 7.37 -6.98 15.14
N TYR A 501 8.60 -6.73 15.61
CA TYR A 501 9.21 -7.52 16.67
C TYR A 501 9.63 -6.74 17.91
N TYR A 502 9.89 -5.43 17.84
CA TYR A 502 10.23 -4.68 19.06
C TYR A 502 9.05 -4.52 20.02
N ASP A 503 7.80 -4.54 19.51
CA ASP A 503 6.60 -4.37 20.32
C ASP A 503 5.94 -5.70 20.69
N ALA A 504 5.85 -6.67 19.77
CA ALA A 504 5.18 -7.95 20.04
C ALA A 504 5.95 -8.87 21.02
N ILE A 505 7.28 -8.76 21.05
CA ILE A 505 8.12 -9.57 21.95
C ILE A 505 8.14 -9.01 23.37
N LYS A 506 7.95 -7.71 23.56
CA LYS A 506 7.92 -7.11 24.90
C LYS A 506 6.73 -7.59 25.75
N CYS A 507 5.75 -8.28 25.16
CA CYS A 507 4.42 -8.52 25.74
C CYS A 507 4.09 -9.96 26.13
N MET A 508 5.02 -10.90 26.03
CA MET A 508 4.82 -12.27 26.54
C MET A 508 5.50 -12.48 27.87
#